data_AF-G9NZG5-F1
#
_entry.id   AF-G9NZG5-F1
#
_cell.length_a   1.000
_cell.length_b   1.000
_cell.length_c   1.000
_cell.angle_alpha   90.00
_cell.angle_beta   90.00
_cell.angle_gamma   90.00
#
_symmetry.space_group_name_H-M   'P 1'
#
loop_
_entity.id
_entity.type
_entity.pdbx_description
1 polymer ?
#
loop_
_entity_poly.entity_id
_entity_poly.type
_entity_poly.pdbx_seq_one_letter_code
_entity_poly.pdbx_strand_id
1 'polypeptide(L)'
;MEDEAVRMSWLSGRPQRVFNLRPPPEFSSSNCSFGAQWSVMDDQILLTFEEEADGTITKHPSSIFLADVHDILEANDVVEFRKIVKLPFKATRSRLLSHRAGFVTAEFKEDEKKLLLRTHDWDGNTTRETTVDVASIDGQLVVNDSCVALCVDDEPKKGWCIGGCRTLSQIVIWNLESGDVTRIVIPQDDRAPQCHSGNFTFVTPSCIALGGHIDPEHDQAYSLLRSFSTVPSEKQAGRLFHHGGNFEFLDNHDALAISGSSASSDFVVHYHHSGGRFTVADKGLLTGEIPSEALPTPGYFIDPDLYKDLFHVFMDKFSARTLPGVLYERLSSLAGNKLLVQDDLEYEHDEEQYSGFHDARSFGEFRILYLYDFDQNRCNKLRQLSPDSERADLAARLKERNPDARVTVVSRMFYMGIEEAMDTEKDTSPEWAEHDRQLWLTNEARGKGEAEFPVLEFDDPPKGHNSPRMLYTRSMLCLPKIREGQQFALTTSAIIELPTHEADGYVHYFGEE
;
A
#
# COMPACT_ATOMS: atom_id res chain seq x y z
N MET A 1 -24.11 -20.32 4.11
CA MET A 1 -23.13 -20.68 5.17
C MET A 1 -21.71 -20.58 4.65
N GLU A 2 -21.34 -21.19 3.51
CA GLU A 2 -20.00 -21.01 2.90
C GLU A 2 -19.69 -19.55 2.54
N ASP A 3 -20.65 -18.83 1.98
CA ASP A 3 -20.52 -17.42 1.56
C ASP A 3 -20.27 -16.43 2.73
N GLU A 4 -20.71 -16.81 3.94
CA GLU A 4 -20.50 -16.02 5.16
C GLU A 4 -19.19 -16.43 5.84
N ALA A 5 -18.82 -17.71 5.74
CA ALA A 5 -17.56 -18.25 6.24
C ALA A 5 -16.34 -17.65 5.52
N VAL A 6 -16.48 -17.35 4.23
CA VAL A 6 -15.46 -16.69 3.41
C VAL A 6 -15.34 -15.20 3.77
N ARG A 7 -16.45 -14.47 3.91
CA ARG A 7 -16.44 -13.04 4.33
C ARG A 7 -15.84 -12.79 5.72
N MET A 8 -15.81 -13.82 6.55
CA MET A 8 -15.35 -13.76 7.94
C MET A 8 -13.87 -14.14 8.13
N SER A 9 -13.23 -14.76 7.14
CA SER A 9 -11.85 -15.26 7.30
C SER A 9 -10.85 -14.12 7.49
N TRP A 10 -10.97 -13.07 6.70
CA TRP A 10 -10.17 -11.86 6.83
C TRP A 10 -10.48 -11.11 8.14
N LEU A 11 -11.76 -11.05 8.53
CA LEU A 11 -12.17 -10.38 9.76
C LEU A 11 -11.59 -11.07 11.00
N SER A 12 -11.53 -12.41 11.06
CA SER A 12 -10.96 -13.11 12.23
C SER A 12 -9.44 -12.93 12.36
N GLY A 13 -8.78 -12.38 11.34
CA GLY A 13 -7.34 -12.11 11.34
C GLY A 13 -6.47 -13.36 11.37
N ARG A 14 -7.06 -14.55 11.20
CA ARG A 14 -6.35 -15.83 11.22
C ARG A 14 -6.44 -16.51 9.85
N PRO A 15 -5.31 -16.90 9.25
CA PRO A 15 -5.33 -17.61 7.98
C PRO A 15 -6.01 -18.97 8.12
N GLN A 16 -6.71 -19.40 7.08
CA GLN A 16 -7.34 -20.72 6.99
C GLN A 16 -6.28 -21.81 6.84
N ARG A 17 -5.25 -21.54 6.04
CA ARG A 17 -4.12 -22.45 5.78
C ARG A 17 -2.82 -21.64 5.73
N VAL A 18 -1.72 -22.29 6.10
CA VAL A 18 -0.38 -21.71 5.99
C VAL A 18 0.50 -22.69 5.24
N PHE A 19 1.14 -22.21 4.18
CA PHE A 19 2.02 -22.98 3.32
C PHE A 19 3.44 -22.47 3.43
N ASN A 20 4.43 -23.36 3.34
CA ASN A 20 5.82 -22.92 3.22
C ASN A 20 6.04 -22.38 1.80
N LEU A 21 6.65 -21.21 1.66
CA LEU A 21 7.06 -20.64 0.37
C LEU A 21 8.56 -20.86 0.19
N ARG A 22 8.92 -21.92 -0.51
CA ARG A 22 10.32 -22.33 -0.67
C ARG A 22 10.99 -21.53 -1.78
N PRO A 23 12.09 -20.80 -1.50
CA PRO A 23 12.83 -20.10 -2.54
C PRO A 23 13.43 -21.08 -3.55
N PRO A 24 13.68 -20.66 -4.80
CA PRO A 24 14.35 -21.52 -5.76
C PRO A 24 15.80 -21.78 -5.28
N PRO A 25 16.39 -22.96 -5.58
CA PRO A 25 17.76 -23.31 -5.16
C PRO A 25 18.82 -22.29 -5.58
N GLU A 26 18.58 -21.56 -6.68
CA GLU A 26 19.45 -20.53 -7.19
C GLU A 26 19.41 -19.21 -6.40
N PHE A 27 18.39 -19.00 -5.55
CA PHE A 27 18.25 -17.82 -4.69
C PHE A 27 19.18 -17.91 -3.47
N SER A 28 20.48 -17.75 -3.71
CA SER A 28 21.53 -17.74 -2.69
C SER A 28 22.20 -16.37 -2.60
N SER A 29 22.84 -16.07 -1.46
CA SER A 29 23.63 -14.85 -1.27
C SER A 29 24.77 -14.70 -2.29
N SER A 30 25.34 -15.82 -2.76
CA SER A 30 26.38 -15.83 -3.79
C SER A 30 25.85 -15.47 -5.18
N ASN A 31 24.58 -15.71 -5.46
CA ASN A 31 24.01 -15.51 -6.79
C ASN A 31 23.23 -14.20 -6.90
N CYS A 32 22.90 -13.54 -5.78
CA CYS A 32 21.98 -12.40 -5.73
C CYS A 32 22.67 -11.09 -5.31
N SER A 33 23.85 -10.81 -5.85
CA SER A 33 24.72 -9.69 -5.44
C SER A 33 24.10 -8.29 -5.65
N PHE A 34 23.06 -8.15 -6.48
CA PHE A 34 22.41 -6.87 -6.82
C PHE A 34 20.94 -6.73 -6.35
N GLY A 35 20.47 -7.64 -5.51
CA GLY A 35 19.14 -7.61 -4.90
C GLY A 35 18.04 -8.24 -5.75
N ALA A 36 17.20 -9.07 -5.12
CA ALA A 36 16.01 -9.64 -5.75
C ALA A 36 14.90 -8.60 -5.91
N GLN A 37 14.13 -8.77 -6.98
CA GLN A 37 12.92 -8.02 -7.26
C GLN A 37 11.72 -8.94 -7.11
N TRP A 38 10.72 -8.41 -6.42
CA TRP A 38 9.50 -9.13 -6.13
C TRP A 38 8.33 -8.40 -6.78
N SER A 39 7.42 -9.16 -7.37
CA SER A 39 6.12 -8.65 -7.80
C SER A 39 5.07 -9.63 -7.36
N VAL A 40 4.01 -9.12 -6.72
CA VAL A 40 2.90 -9.93 -6.23
C VAL A 40 1.61 -9.36 -6.79
N MET A 41 0.83 -10.19 -7.47
CA MET A 41 -0.45 -9.79 -8.05
C MET A 41 -1.33 -11.02 -8.33
N ASP A 42 -2.62 -10.95 -8.04
CA ASP A 42 -3.60 -12.01 -8.33
C ASP A 42 -3.14 -13.41 -7.90
N ASP A 43 -2.62 -13.46 -6.66
CA ASP A 43 -2.14 -14.69 -6.02
C ASP A 43 -0.94 -15.34 -6.73
N GLN A 44 -0.29 -14.60 -7.61
CA GLN A 44 0.99 -14.94 -8.21
C GLN A 44 2.12 -14.15 -7.56
N ILE A 45 3.28 -14.80 -7.42
CA ILE A 45 4.50 -14.24 -6.84
C ILE A 45 5.61 -14.42 -7.87
N LEU A 46 6.10 -13.31 -8.40
CA LEU A 46 7.23 -13.26 -9.32
C LEU A 46 8.49 -12.89 -8.56
N LEU A 47 9.54 -13.67 -8.74
CA LEU A 47 10.89 -13.40 -8.28
C LEU A 47 11.81 -13.22 -9.48
N THR A 48 12.47 -12.07 -9.54
CA THR A 48 13.49 -11.76 -10.54
C THR A 48 14.79 -11.44 -9.84
N PHE A 49 15.88 -12.10 -10.23
CA PHE A 49 17.21 -11.69 -9.81
C PHE A 49 18.21 -11.86 -10.94
N GLU A 50 19.26 -11.08 -10.85
CA GLU A 50 20.43 -11.17 -11.71
C GLU A 50 21.22 -12.42 -11.35
N GLU A 51 21.60 -13.24 -12.33
CA GLU A 51 22.57 -14.32 -12.09
C GLU A 51 23.99 -13.77 -12.28
N GLU A 52 24.91 -14.08 -11.36
CA GLU A 52 26.31 -13.68 -11.50
C GLU A 52 26.87 -14.18 -12.84
N ALA A 53 27.38 -13.23 -13.63
CA ALA A 53 28.16 -13.55 -14.80
C ALA A 53 29.41 -14.32 -14.36
N ASP A 54 29.60 -15.49 -14.92
CA ASP A 54 30.72 -16.40 -14.74
C ASP A 54 32.03 -15.77 -15.27
N GLY A 55 32.54 -14.76 -14.55
CA GLY A 55 33.86 -14.10 -14.69
C GLY A 55 34.22 -13.54 -16.06
N THR A 56 33.38 -13.73 -17.08
CA THR A 56 33.72 -13.62 -18.51
C THR A 56 32.66 -12.89 -19.32
N ILE A 57 31.51 -12.56 -18.72
CA ILE A 57 30.39 -11.91 -19.41
C ILE A 57 30.21 -10.48 -18.88
N THR A 58 30.27 -9.51 -19.79
CA THR A 58 29.95 -8.08 -19.57
C THR A 58 28.43 -7.82 -19.51
N LYS A 59 27.62 -8.86 -19.63
CA LYS A 59 26.15 -8.84 -19.65
C LYS A 59 25.66 -9.70 -18.50
N HIS A 60 24.78 -9.12 -17.71
CA HIS A 60 24.24 -9.74 -16.50
C HIS A 60 22.84 -10.29 -16.81
N PRO A 61 22.67 -11.59 -17.08
CA PRO A 61 21.36 -12.16 -17.37
C PRO A 61 20.46 -12.16 -16.12
N SER A 62 19.15 -12.08 -16.32
CA SER A 62 18.18 -12.23 -15.23
C SER A 62 17.44 -13.55 -15.32
N SER A 63 17.21 -14.19 -14.18
CA SER A 63 16.32 -15.34 -14.09
C SER A 63 14.99 -14.93 -13.48
N ILE A 64 13.92 -15.46 -14.08
CA ILE A 64 12.53 -15.21 -13.70
C ILE A 64 11.96 -16.49 -13.12
N PHE A 65 11.40 -16.39 -11.92
CA PHE A 65 10.72 -17.47 -11.23
C PHE A 65 9.30 -17.05 -10.87
N LEU A 66 8.38 -18.01 -10.89
CA LEU A 66 6.98 -17.80 -10.53
C LEU A 66 6.57 -18.82 -9.48
N ALA A 67 5.83 -18.37 -8.48
CA ALA A 67 5.00 -19.20 -7.63
C ALA A 67 3.55 -18.75 -7.76
N ASP A 68 2.60 -19.68 -7.71
CA ASP A 68 1.17 -19.43 -7.85
C ASP A 68 0.45 -20.08 -6.67
N VAL A 69 -0.31 -19.30 -5.89
CA VAL A 69 -0.99 -19.79 -4.67
C VAL A 69 -2.12 -20.77 -5.00
N HIS A 70 -2.74 -20.69 -6.19
CA HIS A 70 -3.84 -21.60 -6.54
C HIS A 70 -3.35 -23.00 -6.90
N ASP A 71 -2.11 -23.14 -7.39
CA ASP A 71 -1.51 -24.44 -7.72
C ASP A 71 -1.42 -25.36 -6.49
N ILE A 72 -1.55 -24.81 -5.27
CA ILE A 72 -1.42 -25.52 -3.98
C ILE A 72 -2.77 -25.91 -3.38
N LEU A 73 -3.89 -25.34 -3.84
CA LEU A 73 -5.20 -25.70 -3.29
C LEU A 73 -5.52 -27.20 -3.49
N GLU A 74 -4.88 -27.84 -4.49
CA GLU A 74 -5.03 -29.26 -4.79
C GLU A 74 -3.79 -30.14 -4.43
N ALA A 75 -2.68 -29.58 -3.93
CA ALA A 75 -1.42 -30.29 -3.64
C ALA A 75 -0.78 -29.93 -2.28
N ASN A 76 0.37 -30.55 -1.95
CA ASN A 76 1.09 -30.52 -0.65
C ASN A 76 1.21 -29.12 0.01
N ASP A 77 1.52 -29.08 1.32
CA ASP A 77 1.67 -27.86 2.14
C ASP A 77 2.88 -26.92 1.78
N VAL A 78 3.37 -26.96 0.54
CA VAL A 78 4.55 -26.21 0.07
C VAL A 78 4.27 -25.56 -1.29
N VAL A 79 4.57 -24.26 -1.37
CA VAL A 79 4.62 -23.45 -2.59
C VAL A 79 6.07 -23.39 -3.06
N GLU A 80 6.33 -23.83 -4.28
CA GLU A 80 7.67 -23.79 -4.87
C GLU A 80 7.73 -22.84 -6.06
N PHE A 81 8.83 -22.11 -6.17
CA PHE A 81 9.12 -21.29 -7.33
C PHE A 81 9.53 -22.17 -8.51
N ARG A 82 8.80 -22.08 -9.63
CA ARG A 82 9.22 -22.65 -10.91
C ARG A 82 10.03 -21.61 -11.70
N LYS A 83 11.16 -22.05 -12.26
CA LYS A 83 11.92 -21.22 -13.21
C LYS A 83 11.12 -21.09 -14.50
N ILE A 84 10.78 -19.86 -14.87
CA ILE A 84 10.07 -19.56 -16.13
C ILE A 84 11.07 -19.42 -17.25
N VAL A 85 12.06 -18.52 -17.09
CA VAL A 85 13.01 -18.22 -18.15
C VAL A 85 14.30 -17.62 -17.58
N LYS A 86 15.41 -17.86 -18.29
CA LYS A 86 16.65 -17.09 -18.14
C LYS A 86 16.75 -16.11 -19.29
N LEU A 87 16.60 -14.82 -18.99
CA LEU A 87 16.66 -13.74 -19.96
C LEU A 87 18.12 -13.45 -20.35
N PRO A 88 18.41 -13.17 -21.62
CA PRO A 88 19.77 -12.89 -22.09
C PRO A 88 20.24 -11.45 -21.74
N PHE A 89 19.50 -10.74 -20.90
CA PHE A 89 19.72 -9.35 -20.51
C PHE A 89 19.35 -9.13 -19.04
N LYS A 90 19.76 -7.98 -18.49
CA LYS A 90 19.43 -7.55 -17.13
C LYS A 90 18.06 -6.88 -17.10
N ALA A 91 17.06 -7.57 -16.55
CA ALA A 91 15.78 -6.95 -16.23
C ALA A 91 15.97 -6.00 -15.03
N THR A 92 16.10 -4.71 -15.31
CA THR A 92 16.25 -3.67 -14.30
C THR A 92 14.97 -3.48 -13.48
N ARG A 93 13.80 -3.79 -14.06
CA ARG A 93 12.51 -3.93 -13.36
C ARG A 93 11.73 -5.10 -13.94
N SER A 94 10.90 -5.72 -13.12
CA SER A 94 9.93 -6.73 -13.57
C SER A 94 8.63 -6.64 -12.78
N ARG A 95 7.50 -6.90 -13.42
CA ARG A 95 6.19 -6.96 -12.75
C ARG A 95 5.25 -7.94 -13.44
N LEU A 96 4.37 -8.57 -12.67
CA LEU A 96 3.27 -9.38 -13.19
C LEU A 96 2.30 -8.51 -14.01
N LEU A 97 1.68 -9.08 -15.05
CA LEU A 97 0.62 -8.43 -15.84
C LEU A 97 -0.77 -8.78 -15.31
N SER A 98 -1.73 -7.84 -15.43
CA SER A 98 -3.10 -8.01 -14.94
C SER A 98 -3.73 -9.31 -15.44
N HIS A 99 -4.65 -9.86 -14.65
CA HIS A 99 -5.43 -11.06 -15.01
C HIS A 99 -4.55 -12.25 -15.40
N ARG A 100 -3.37 -12.37 -14.78
CA ARG A 100 -2.45 -13.50 -14.96
C ARG A 100 -1.97 -13.66 -16.40
N ALA A 101 -1.91 -12.57 -17.18
CA ALA A 101 -1.57 -12.60 -18.60
C ALA A 101 -0.08 -12.89 -18.90
N GLY A 102 0.79 -12.90 -17.89
CA GLY A 102 2.23 -13.04 -18.03
C GLY A 102 2.97 -12.06 -17.14
N PHE A 103 4.13 -11.61 -17.60
CA PHE A 103 4.92 -10.59 -16.89
C PHE A 103 5.56 -9.61 -17.87
N VAL A 104 5.93 -8.44 -17.35
CA VAL A 104 6.63 -7.39 -18.08
C VAL A 104 8.00 -7.14 -17.47
N THR A 105 8.99 -6.88 -18.31
CA THR A 105 10.35 -6.52 -17.91
C THR A 105 10.77 -5.20 -18.53
N ALA A 106 11.55 -4.43 -17.80
CA ALA A 106 12.25 -3.26 -18.29
C ALA A 106 13.76 -3.48 -18.24
N GLU A 107 14.44 -3.34 -19.37
CA GLU A 107 15.90 -3.31 -19.47
C GLU A 107 16.31 -1.84 -19.71
N PHE A 108 17.05 -1.25 -18.76
CA PHE A 108 17.59 0.09 -18.94
C PHE A 108 19.07 0.02 -19.31
N LYS A 109 19.38 0.50 -20.51
CA LYS A 109 20.72 0.62 -21.04
C LYS A 109 21.19 2.05 -20.87
N GLU A 110 21.80 2.33 -19.72
CA GLU A 110 22.23 3.68 -19.33
C GLU A 110 23.18 4.32 -20.35
N ASP A 111 24.18 3.58 -20.83
CA ASP A 111 25.14 4.05 -21.84
C ASP A 111 24.50 4.39 -23.19
N GLU A 112 23.44 3.66 -23.56
CA GLU A 112 22.69 3.88 -24.80
C GLU A 112 21.56 4.90 -24.62
N LYS A 113 21.26 5.31 -23.38
CA LYS A 113 20.08 6.10 -23.02
C LYS A 113 18.79 5.49 -23.58
N LYS A 114 18.61 4.18 -23.37
CA LYS A 114 17.46 3.43 -23.89
C LYS A 114 16.81 2.57 -22.82
N LEU A 115 15.49 2.61 -22.81
CA LEU A 115 14.62 1.73 -22.05
C LEU A 115 13.92 0.77 -23.00
N LEU A 116 14.14 -0.52 -22.82
CA LEU A 116 13.47 -1.58 -23.57
C LEU A 116 12.41 -2.21 -22.67
N LEU A 117 11.16 -2.17 -23.11
CA LEU A 117 10.02 -2.76 -22.40
C LEU A 117 9.57 -4.01 -23.17
N ARG A 118 9.37 -5.11 -22.47
CA ARG A 118 8.96 -6.40 -23.06
C ARG A 118 7.90 -7.07 -22.22
N THR A 119 6.83 -7.52 -22.86
CA THR A 119 5.90 -8.47 -22.25
C THR A 119 6.31 -9.89 -22.61
N HIS A 120 6.12 -10.81 -21.69
CA HIS A 120 6.43 -12.22 -21.86
C HIS A 120 5.25 -13.07 -21.42
N ASP A 121 5.05 -14.19 -22.10
CA ASP A 121 4.14 -15.24 -21.66
C ASP A 121 4.77 -16.09 -20.54
N TRP A 122 4.03 -17.10 -20.06
CA TRP A 122 4.51 -18.00 -19.00
C TRP A 122 5.55 -19.02 -19.45
N ASP A 123 5.85 -19.10 -20.76
CA ASP A 123 6.98 -19.85 -21.29
C ASP A 123 8.23 -18.97 -21.43
N GLY A 124 8.11 -17.67 -21.08
CA GLY A 124 9.17 -16.68 -21.17
C GLY A 124 9.45 -16.18 -22.59
N ASN A 125 8.56 -16.46 -23.55
CA ASN A 125 8.67 -15.90 -24.89
C ASN A 125 8.25 -14.44 -24.86
N THR A 126 9.05 -13.57 -25.49
CA THR A 126 8.66 -12.18 -25.69
C THR A 126 7.47 -12.11 -26.64
N THR A 127 6.34 -11.61 -26.14
CA THR A 127 5.10 -11.45 -26.90
C THR A 127 5.02 -10.10 -27.57
N ARG A 128 5.54 -9.05 -26.92
CA ARG A 128 5.63 -7.67 -27.46
C ARG A 128 6.89 -7.00 -26.94
N GLU A 129 7.43 -6.08 -27.71
CA GLU A 129 8.61 -5.27 -27.36
C GLU A 129 8.43 -3.83 -27.86
N THR A 130 8.89 -2.87 -27.07
CA THR A 130 9.09 -1.49 -27.52
C THR A 130 10.37 -0.91 -26.93
N THR A 131 10.91 0.12 -27.57
CA THR A 131 12.12 0.83 -27.12
C THR A 131 11.83 2.32 -27.03
N VAL A 132 12.31 2.94 -25.96
CA VAL A 132 12.08 4.35 -25.65
C VAL A 132 13.40 5.00 -25.27
N ASP A 133 13.74 6.14 -25.88
CA ASP A 133 15.00 6.85 -25.62
C ASP A 133 14.89 7.65 -24.31
N VAL A 134 15.49 7.21 -23.21
CA VAL A 134 15.43 7.89 -21.90
C VAL A 134 16.82 7.98 -21.30
N ALA A 135 17.12 9.05 -20.59
CA ALA A 135 18.41 9.20 -19.90
C ALA A 135 18.38 8.66 -18.46
N SER A 136 17.19 8.49 -17.88
CA SER A 136 17.05 7.89 -16.55
C SER A 136 15.67 7.29 -16.30
N ILE A 137 15.59 6.35 -15.35
CA ILE A 137 14.37 5.69 -14.89
C ILE A 137 14.30 5.60 -13.37
N ASP A 138 13.11 5.57 -12.77
CA ASP A 138 12.93 5.36 -11.33
C ASP A 138 11.58 4.74 -10.97
N GLY A 139 11.40 4.40 -9.69
CA GLY A 139 10.19 3.74 -9.20
C GLY A 139 10.07 2.29 -9.66
N GLN A 140 8.85 1.75 -9.53
CA GLN A 140 8.47 0.43 -10.02
C GLN A 140 7.67 0.53 -11.33
N LEU A 141 7.63 -0.57 -12.10
CA LEU A 141 6.67 -0.67 -13.20
C LEU A 141 5.26 -0.60 -12.61
N VAL A 142 4.39 0.18 -13.23
CA VAL A 142 2.96 0.27 -12.87
C VAL A 142 2.17 -0.41 -13.98
N VAL A 143 1.35 -1.38 -13.61
CA VAL A 143 0.48 -2.12 -14.55
C VAL A 143 -0.96 -1.73 -14.27
N ASN A 144 -1.69 -1.39 -15.33
CA ASN A 144 -3.12 -1.12 -15.29
C ASN A 144 -3.75 -1.74 -16.54
N ASP A 145 -4.29 -2.95 -16.39
CA ASP A 145 -4.89 -3.76 -17.44
C ASP A 145 -4.07 -3.79 -18.73
N SER A 146 -4.43 -2.96 -19.70
CA SER A 146 -3.80 -2.86 -21.01
C SER A 146 -2.63 -1.87 -21.10
N CYS A 147 -2.15 -1.32 -19.97
CA CYS A 147 -1.06 -0.35 -19.95
C CYS A 147 0.05 -0.73 -18.97
N VAL A 148 1.29 -0.46 -19.39
CA VAL A 148 2.48 -0.49 -18.53
C VAL A 148 3.07 0.90 -18.49
N ALA A 149 3.40 1.39 -17.31
CA ALA A 149 3.99 2.70 -17.15
C ALA A 149 5.22 2.69 -16.24
N LEU A 150 6.12 3.63 -16.48
CA LEU A 150 7.33 3.84 -15.67
C LEU A 150 7.68 5.33 -15.62
N CYS A 151 8.22 5.75 -14.49
CA CYS A 151 8.73 7.10 -14.32
C CYS A 151 10.12 7.23 -14.99
N VAL A 152 10.30 8.23 -15.84
CA VAL A 152 11.51 8.41 -16.66
C VAL A 152 11.91 9.90 -16.75
N ASP A 153 13.10 10.15 -17.28
CA ASP A 153 13.51 11.49 -17.71
C ASP A 153 14.41 11.44 -18.95
N ASP A 154 14.44 12.54 -19.70
CA ASP A 154 15.32 12.77 -20.85
C ASP A 154 16.70 13.30 -20.43
N GLU A 155 16.83 13.71 -19.17
CA GLU A 155 18.08 14.11 -18.56
C GLU A 155 18.62 13.03 -17.58
N PRO A 156 19.96 12.96 -17.41
CA PRO A 156 20.54 12.13 -16.35
C PRO A 156 19.96 12.50 -14.99
N LYS A 157 19.89 11.52 -14.09
CA LYS A 157 19.32 11.72 -12.76
C LYS A 157 19.93 12.92 -12.06
N LYS A 158 19.07 13.87 -11.74
CA LYS A 158 19.34 15.07 -10.97
C LYS A 158 19.04 14.74 -9.50
N GLY A 159 20.03 14.88 -8.61
CA GLY A 159 19.88 14.61 -7.17
C GLY A 159 19.30 15.80 -6.38
N TRP A 160 18.18 16.36 -6.84
CA TRP A 160 17.61 17.59 -6.29
C TRP A 160 16.47 17.26 -5.34
N CYS A 161 16.77 16.59 -4.22
CA CYS A 161 15.94 16.53 -3.02
C CYS A 161 16.84 16.15 -1.83
N ILE A 162 16.63 16.77 -0.67
CA ILE A 162 17.23 16.33 0.60
C ILE A 162 16.78 14.87 0.87
N GLY A 163 17.71 14.00 1.31
CA GLY A 163 17.44 12.57 1.54
C GLY A 163 17.56 11.65 0.30
N GLY A 164 17.89 12.18 -0.88
CA GLY A 164 18.11 11.36 -2.09
C GLY A 164 16.83 10.98 -2.85
N CYS A 165 15.69 11.61 -2.53
CA CYS A 165 14.47 11.57 -3.35
C CYS A 165 14.75 12.13 -4.76
N ARG A 166 13.98 11.70 -5.76
CA ARG A 166 14.30 11.92 -7.18
C ARG A 166 13.19 12.72 -7.87
N THR A 167 13.56 13.68 -8.70
CA THR A 167 12.64 14.50 -9.49
C THR A 167 12.74 14.08 -10.95
N LEU A 168 12.12 12.94 -11.28
CA LEU A 168 11.91 12.62 -12.70
C LEU A 168 10.68 13.39 -13.18
N SER A 169 10.77 13.98 -14.37
CA SER A 169 9.74 14.89 -14.88
C SER A 169 8.69 14.23 -15.76
N GLN A 170 8.83 12.94 -16.10
CA GLN A 170 7.97 12.28 -17.08
C GLN A 170 7.51 10.88 -16.67
N ILE A 171 6.39 10.47 -17.24
CA ILE A 171 5.90 9.09 -17.22
C ILE A 171 5.78 8.62 -18.67
N VAL A 172 6.43 7.49 -18.96
CA VAL A 172 6.19 6.73 -20.20
C VAL A 172 5.07 5.75 -19.94
N ILE A 173 4.07 5.75 -20.81
CA ILE A 173 2.98 4.76 -20.83
C ILE A 173 3.04 4.00 -22.15
N TRP A 174 3.16 2.68 -22.05
CA TRP A 174 3.07 1.76 -23.16
C TRP A 174 1.71 1.06 -23.13
N ASN A 175 0.89 1.32 -24.15
CA ASN A 175 -0.38 0.63 -24.33
C ASN A 175 -0.12 -0.73 -25.00
N LEU A 176 -0.41 -1.79 -24.27
CA LEU A 176 -0.18 -3.17 -24.66
C LEU A 176 -1.13 -3.66 -25.75
N GLU A 177 -2.25 -3.00 -26.02
CA GLU A 177 -3.17 -3.42 -27.09
C GLU A 177 -2.74 -2.85 -28.45
N SER A 178 -2.65 -1.52 -28.52
CA SER A 178 -2.26 -0.75 -29.72
C SER A 178 -0.76 -0.82 -30.01
N GLY A 179 0.08 -1.00 -28.99
CA GLY A 179 1.53 -0.87 -29.08
C GLY A 179 2.02 0.59 -28.95
N ASP A 180 1.11 1.56 -28.81
CA ASP A 180 1.45 2.98 -28.75
C ASP A 180 2.21 3.31 -27.45
N VAL A 181 3.20 4.19 -27.58
CA VAL A 181 3.95 4.74 -26.46
C VAL A 181 3.65 6.22 -26.35
N THR A 182 3.13 6.61 -25.18
CA THR A 182 2.84 8.02 -24.85
C THR A 182 3.78 8.48 -23.75
N ARG A 183 4.20 9.74 -23.81
CA ARG A 183 4.92 10.42 -22.74
C ARG A 183 4.07 11.53 -22.15
N ILE A 184 4.03 11.57 -20.83
CA ILE A 184 3.32 12.61 -20.09
C ILE A 184 4.34 13.33 -19.24
N VAL A 185 4.30 14.66 -19.30
CA VAL A 185 5.04 15.51 -18.38
C VAL A 185 4.27 15.56 -17.06
N ILE A 186 4.94 15.23 -15.97
CA ILE A 186 4.37 15.35 -14.62
C ILE A 186 4.19 16.84 -14.34
N PRO A 187 2.94 17.31 -14.11
CA PRO A 187 2.72 18.71 -13.78
C PRO A 187 3.48 19.07 -12.50
N GLN A 188 4.19 20.20 -12.53
CA GLN A 188 4.93 20.70 -11.38
C GLN A 188 4.08 21.72 -10.60
N ASP A 189 4.47 22.03 -9.36
CA ASP A 189 3.95 23.18 -8.63
C ASP A 189 4.76 24.43 -9.03
N ASP A 190 4.09 25.58 -9.18
CA ASP A 190 4.76 26.84 -9.58
C ASP A 190 5.77 27.31 -8.53
N ARG A 191 5.63 26.87 -7.27
CA ARG A 191 6.53 27.22 -6.16
C ARG A 191 7.81 26.40 -6.18
N ALA A 192 7.72 25.11 -6.53
CA ALA A 192 8.80 24.16 -6.35
C ALA A 192 8.54 22.83 -7.07
N PRO A 193 9.61 22.10 -7.48
CA PRO A 193 9.46 20.74 -8.00
C PRO A 193 8.84 19.78 -6.97
N GLN A 194 8.03 18.83 -7.45
CA GLN A 194 7.53 17.72 -6.63
C GLN A 194 8.57 16.59 -6.62
N CYS A 195 9.15 16.33 -5.45
CA CYS A 195 10.00 15.18 -5.14
C CYS A 195 9.14 13.92 -4.96
N HIS A 196 9.55 12.79 -5.55
CA HIS A 196 8.84 11.51 -5.41
C HIS A 196 9.75 10.30 -5.62
N SER A 197 9.35 9.11 -5.15
CA SER A 197 10.10 7.86 -5.41
C SER A 197 9.77 7.20 -6.76
N GLY A 198 8.93 7.84 -7.59
CA GLY A 198 8.46 7.28 -8.86
C GLY A 198 7.35 6.24 -8.68
N ASN A 199 6.77 6.14 -7.49
CA ASN A 199 5.62 5.29 -7.21
C ASN A 199 4.32 6.06 -7.47
N PHE A 200 3.61 5.67 -8.53
CA PHE A 200 2.33 6.23 -8.93
C PHE A 200 1.34 5.10 -9.23
N THR A 201 0.07 5.44 -9.41
CA THR A 201 -0.97 4.47 -9.79
C THR A 201 -1.97 5.08 -10.76
N PHE A 202 -2.66 4.22 -11.50
CA PHE A 202 -3.81 4.64 -12.30
C PHE A 202 -5.07 4.66 -11.42
N VAL A 203 -5.68 5.84 -11.32
CA VAL A 203 -6.98 6.02 -10.66
C VAL A 203 -8.08 5.56 -11.60
N THR A 204 -7.95 5.93 -12.86
CA THR A 204 -8.74 5.47 -14.01
C THR A 204 -7.78 5.21 -15.18
N PRO A 205 -8.22 4.58 -16.28
CA PRO A 205 -7.39 4.43 -17.48
C PRO A 205 -6.83 5.77 -18.03
N SER A 206 -7.49 6.89 -17.72
CA SER A 206 -7.12 8.22 -18.20
C SER A 206 -6.60 9.18 -17.12
N CYS A 207 -6.38 8.71 -15.89
CA CYS A 207 -5.98 9.54 -14.76
C CYS A 207 -4.96 8.83 -13.88
N ILE A 208 -3.82 9.49 -13.66
CA ILE A 208 -2.76 9.02 -12.76
C ILE A 208 -2.86 9.76 -11.44
N ALA A 209 -2.54 9.07 -10.34
CA ALA A 209 -2.22 9.67 -9.05
C ALA A 209 -0.75 9.42 -8.71
N LEU A 210 -0.11 10.44 -8.14
CA LEU A 210 1.29 10.46 -7.75
C LEU A 210 1.41 11.06 -6.33
N GLY A 211 2.01 10.28 -5.43
CA GLY A 211 2.44 10.73 -4.11
C GLY A 211 3.84 11.34 -4.17
N GLY A 212 4.15 12.22 -3.22
CA GLY A 212 5.45 12.86 -3.12
C GLY A 212 5.43 14.01 -2.12
N HIS A 213 6.40 14.91 -2.20
CA HIS A 213 6.44 16.14 -1.41
C HIS A 213 7.04 17.30 -2.22
N ILE A 214 6.86 18.53 -1.73
CA ILE A 214 7.56 19.70 -2.28
C ILE A 214 9.03 19.68 -1.86
N ASP A 215 9.93 20.02 -2.79
CA ASP A 215 11.35 20.18 -2.51
C ASP A 215 11.61 21.18 -1.35
N PRO A 216 12.20 20.72 -0.23
CA PRO A 216 12.47 21.56 0.94
C PRO A 216 13.45 22.71 0.69
N GLU A 217 14.23 22.68 -0.39
CA GLU A 217 15.12 23.80 -0.75
C GLU A 217 14.35 25.04 -1.24
N HIS A 218 13.10 24.86 -1.68
CA HIS A 218 12.29 25.88 -2.33
C HIS A 218 11.12 26.37 -1.45
N ASP A 219 10.52 25.48 -0.66
CA ASP A 219 9.40 25.79 0.26
C ASP A 219 9.42 24.81 1.46
N GLN A 220 8.51 24.97 2.42
CA GLN A 220 8.29 23.95 3.43
C GLN A 220 7.83 22.66 2.74
N ALA A 221 8.47 21.53 3.07
CA ALA A 221 8.13 20.27 2.45
C ALA A 221 6.81 19.73 3.03
N TYR A 222 5.75 19.81 2.22
CA TYR A 222 4.45 19.23 2.49
C TYR A 222 4.28 17.94 1.70
N SER A 223 3.71 16.90 2.31
CA SER A 223 3.24 15.73 1.57
C SER A 223 2.19 16.15 0.54
N LEU A 224 2.38 15.68 -0.68
CA LEU A 224 1.59 15.98 -1.87
C LEU A 224 0.95 14.73 -2.43
N LEU A 225 -0.36 14.79 -2.64
CA LEU A 225 -1.06 13.85 -3.51
C LEU A 225 -1.53 14.62 -4.73
N ARG A 226 -1.02 14.28 -5.90
CA ARG A 226 -1.41 14.88 -7.18
C ARG A 226 -2.15 13.88 -8.02
N SER A 227 -3.14 14.34 -8.75
CA SER A 227 -3.76 13.60 -9.85
C SER A 227 -3.74 14.43 -11.13
N PHE A 228 -3.57 13.78 -12.27
CA PHE A 228 -3.54 14.44 -13.57
C PHE A 228 -3.93 13.48 -14.68
N SER A 229 -4.49 14.02 -15.76
CA SER A 229 -4.94 13.21 -16.88
C SER A 229 -3.78 12.74 -17.74
N THR A 230 -3.88 11.50 -18.23
CA THR A 230 -2.98 10.95 -19.25
C THR A 230 -3.36 11.41 -20.65
N VAL A 231 -4.57 11.95 -20.81
CA VAL A 231 -5.06 12.54 -22.05
C VAL A 231 -5.14 14.05 -21.86
N PRO A 232 -4.47 14.85 -22.69
CA PRO A 232 -4.61 16.30 -22.63
C PRO A 232 -6.07 16.69 -22.93
N SER A 233 -6.88 16.91 -21.90
CA SER A 233 -8.23 17.46 -22.02
C SER A 233 -8.33 18.70 -21.15
N GLU A 234 -8.84 19.80 -21.70
CA GLU A 234 -9.06 21.06 -20.99
C GLU A 234 -10.09 20.94 -19.85
N LYS A 235 -10.76 19.79 -19.69
CA LYS A 235 -11.85 19.58 -18.73
C LYS A 235 -11.43 18.92 -17.41
N GLN A 236 -10.25 18.30 -17.33
CA GLN A 236 -9.77 17.66 -16.12
C GLN A 236 -8.37 18.19 -15.81
N ALA A 237 -8.31 19.36 -15.16
CA ALA A 237 -7.07 20.12 -14.90
C ALA A 237 -6.07 19.43 -13.96
N GLY A 238 -6.31 18.15 -13.60
CA GLY A 238 -5.68 17.52 -12.45
C GLY A 238 -6.16 18.12 -11.14
N ARG A 239 -5.79 17.48 -10.04
CA ARG A 239 -6.04 17.99 -8.69
C ARG A 239 -4.78 17.82 -7.86
N LEU A 240 -4.52 18.79 -7.00
CA LEU A 240 -3.39 18.79 -6.10
C LEU A 240 -3.91 18.90 -4.67
N PHE A 241 -3.45 18.00 -3.81
CA PHE A 241 -3.81 17.92 -2.41
C PHE A 241 -2.55 18.06 -1.58
N HIS A 242 -2.58 19.01 -0.65
CA HIS A 242 -1.51 19.29 0.28
C HIS A 242 -1.91 18.83 1.67
N HIS A 243 -1.02 18.12 2.34
CA HIS A 243 -1.11 18.00 3.78
C HIS A 243 -0.75 19.35 4.43
N GLY A 244 -1.50 19.75 5.47
CA GLY A 244 -1.18 20.95 6.23
C GLY A 244 0.22 20.91 6.82
N GLY A 245 0.80 22.09 7.09
CA GLY A 245 2.10 22.20 7.75
C GLY A 245 2.11 21.48 9.08
N ASN A 246 3.25 20.82 9.34
CA ASN A 246 3.63 20.08 10.56
C ASN A 246 3.86 18.57 10.38
N PHE A 247 3.96 18.04 9.15
CA PHE A 247 4.63 16.74 8.94
C PHE A 247 6.14 16.97 9.07
N GLU A 248 6.64 16.95 10.31
CA GLU A 248 8.05 17.16 10.62
C GLU A 248 8.91 16.22 9.78
N PHE A 249 10.01 16.75 9.24
CA PHE A 249 10.85 16.03 8.31
C PHE A 249 11.89 15.15 9.03
N LEU A 250 12.05 13.94 8.50
CA LEU A 250 13.33 13.24 8.30
C LEU A 250 13.36 12.80 6.82
N ASP A 251 14.51 12.33 6.31
CA ASP A 251 14.90 12.06 4.89
C ASP A 251 13.99 11.11 4.04
N ASN A 252 12.69 11.02 4.28
CA ASN A 252 11.89 9.90 3.83
C ASN A 252 10.97 10.19 2.62
N HIS A 253 10.65 9.12 1.88
CA HIS A 253 10.09 9.13 0.53
C HIS A 253 8.57 8.98 0.47
N ASP A 254 7.76 10.04 0.48
CA ASP A 254 6.30 9.90 0.26
C ASP A 254 5.95 9.10 -1.02
N ALA A 255 5.08 8.09 -0.89
CA ALA A 255 4.80 7.11 -1.94
C ALA A 255 3.35 6.60 -1.90
N LEU A 256 2.88 6.03 -3.01
CA LEU A 256 1.59 5.35 -3.06
C LEU A 256 1.73 3.85 -2.79
N ALA A 257 0.74 3.29 -2.10
CA ALA A 257 0.63 1.85 -1.92
C ALA A 257 0.53 1.12 -3.26
N ILE A 258 1.21 -0.01 -3.36
CA ILE A 258 1.22 -0.85 -4.55
C ILE A 258 0.05 -1.84 -4.49
N SER A 259 -0.71 -1.96 -5.59
CA SER A 259 -1.77 -2.97 -5.70
C SER A 259 -1.20 -4.37 -5.98
N GLY A 260 -1.67 -5.35 -5.22
CA GLY A 260 -1.48 -6.79 -5.39
C GLY A 260 -2.69 -7.49 -6.03
N SER A 261 -3.59 -6.73 -6.63
CA SER A 261 -4.74 -7.24 -7.39
C SER A 261 -4.89 -6.50 -8.71
N SER A 262 -5.30 -7.20 -9.75
CA SER A 262 -5.73 -6.59 -11.03
C SER A 262 -7.10 -5.93 -10.91
N ALA A 263 -7.91 -6.30 -9.92
CA ALA A 263 -9.16 -5.60 -9.66
C ALA A 263 -8.87 -4.17 -9.20
N SER A 264 -9.61 -3.20 -9.75
CA SER A 264 -9.51 -1.81 -9.31
C SER A 264 -9.94 -1.69 -7.85
N SER A 265 -9.12 -1.03 -7.04
CA SER A 265 -9.52 -0.49 -5.74
C SER A 265 -10.46 0.70 -5.92
N ASP A 266 -11.33 0.96 -4.95
CA ASP A 266 -12.12 2.20 -4.89
C ASP A 266 -11.30 3.36 -4.29
N PHE A 267 -10.11 3.08 -3.76
CA PHE A 267 -9.29 4.04 -3.03
C PHE A 267 -7.86 4.13 -3.57
N VAL A 268 -7.18 5.21 -3.19
CA VAL A 268 -5.73 5.38 -3.28
C VAL A 268 -5.19 5.54 -1.86
N VAL A 269 -4.06 4.90 -1.58
CA VAL A 269 -3.39 5.03 -0.29
C VAL A 269 -2.06 5.74 -0.49
N HIS A 270 -1.94 6.91 0.11
CA HIS A 270 -0.73 7.73 0.15
C HIS A 270 -0.08 7.54 1.51
N TYR A 271 1.13 6.99 1.55
CA TYR A 271 1.84 6.72 2.80
C TYR A 271 2.93 7.76 3.04
N HIS A 272 2.96 8.24 4.29
CA HIS A 272 3.82 9.30 4.80
C HIS A 272 4.89 8.65 5.67
N HIS A 273 6.12 8.67 5.19
CA HIS A 273 7.19 7.96 5.90
C HIS A 273 7.65 8.68 7.18
N SER A 274 7.31 9.97 7.35
CA SER A 274 7.53 10.65 8.61
C SER A 274 6.29 10.53 9.51
N GLY A 275 6.46 9.86 10.65
CA GLY A 275 5.43 9.71 11.68
C GLY A 275 4.60 8.43 11.61
N GLY A 276 4.93 7.49 10.71
CA GLY A 276 4.25 6.21 10.58
C GLY A 276 2.77 6.40 10.31
N ARG A 277 2.42 7.08 9.21
CA ARG A 277 1.02 7.41 8.89
C ARG A 277 0.74 7.15 7.42
N PHE A 278 -0.52 6.91 7.10
CA PHE A 278 -0.99 6.85 5.71
C PHE A 278 -2.36 7.52 5.59
N THR A 279 -2.64 8.05 4.41
CA THR A 279 -3.95 8.54 4.02
C THR A 279 -4.59 7.65 2.98
N VAL A 280 -5.80 7.20 3.26
CA VAL A 280 -6.70 6.55 2.30
C VAL A 280 -7.65 7.60 1.75
N ALA A 281 -7.74 7.71 0.43
CA ALA A 281 -8.61 8.65 -0.26
C ALA A 281 -9.46 7.93 -1.32
N ASP A 282 -10.75 8.27 -1.38
CA ASP A 282 -11.65 7.83 -2.44
C ASP A 282 -11.16 8.33 -3.79
N LYS A 283 -11.11 7.45 -4.79
CA LYS A 283 -10.68 7.79 -6.15
C LYS A 283 -11.51 8.91 -6.77
N GLY A 284 -12.79 9.02 -6.40
CA GLY A 284 -13.69 10.08 -6.83
C GLY A 284 -13.20 11.48 -6.48
N LEU A 285 -12.42 11.64 -5.40
CA LEU A 285 -11.77 12.91 -5.07
C LEU A 285 -10.70 13.29 -6.09
N LEU A 286 -9.98 12.31 -6.62
CA LEU A 286 -8.88 12.51 -7.57
C LEU A 286 -9.41 12.75 -8.98
N THR A 287 -10.45 12.02 -9.39
CA THR A 287 -11.10 12.21 -10.70
C THR A 287 -11.96 13.48 -10.75
N GLY A 288 -12.42 13.92 -9.58
CA GLY A 288 -13.29 15.06 -9.40
C GLY A 288 -14.78 14.79 -9.54
N GLU A 289 -15.15 13.52 -9.58
CA GLU A 289 -16.53 13.07 -9.38
C GLU A 289 -17.07 13.47 -8.01
N ILE A 290 -16.20 13.49 -6.98
CA ILE A 290 -16.50 14.04 -5.67
C ILE A 290 -15.99 15.49 -5.64
N PRO A 291 -16.88 16.48 -5.47
CA PRO A 291 -16.46 17.86 -5.29
C PRO A 291 -15.64 17.98 -4.00
N SER A 292 -14.40 18.46 -4.12
CA SER A 292 -13.68 18.98 -2.97
C SER A 292 -13.96 20.49 -2.91
N GLU A 293 -14.33 21.04 -1.76
CA GLU A 293 -14.42 22.50 -1.61
C GLU A 293 -13.03 23.03 -1.26
N ALA A 294 -12.55 24.00 -2.04
CA ALA A 294 -11.38 24.77 -1.64
C ALA A 294 -11.81 25.69 -0.49
N LEU A 295 -11.56 25.27 0.75
CA LEU A 295 -11.86 26.12 1.91
C LEU A 295 -10.77 27.18 2.04
N PRO A 296 -11.11 28.49 2.05
CA PRO A 296 -10.17 29.51 2.51
C PRO A 296 -9.92 29.24 4.00
N THR A 297 -8.72 28.78 4.35
CA THR A 297 -8.39 28.38 5.73
C THR A 297 -8.51 29.59 6.67
N PRO A 298 -9.47 29.65 7.60
CA PRO A 298 -9.54 30.74 8.56
C PRO A 298 -8.57 30.42 9.71
N GLY A 299 -7.48 31.17 9.81
CA GLY A 299 -6.69 31.28 11.05
C GLY A 299 -5.46 30.37 11.20
N TYR A 300 -5.14 29.51 10.23
CA TYR A 300 -3.84 28.83 10.17
C TYR A 300 -3.13 29.19 8.87
N PHE A 301 -1.97 29.83 9.03
CA PHE A 301 -1.06 30.30 7.96
C PHE A 301 -1.77 31.06 6.83
N ILE A 302 -2.06 32.34 7.09
CA ILE A 302 -2.27 33.32 6.02
C ILE A 302 -0.87 33.60 5.45
N ASP A 303 -0.32 32.65 4.70
CA ASP A 303 0.76 32.96 3.78
C ASP A 303 0.11 33.60 2.54
N PRO A 304 0.38 34.90 2.26
CA PRO A 304 -0.19 35.60 1.12
C PRO A 304 0.10 34.93 -0.23
N ASP A 305 1.14 34.08 -0.30
CA ASP A 305 1.58 33.42 -1.53
C ASP A 305 0.97 32.02 -1.73
N LEU A 306 0.30 31.42 -0.73
CA LEU A 306 -0.33 30.08 -0.84
C LEU A 306 -1.72 30.08 -1.50
N TYR A 307 -2.28 31.23 -1.85
CA TYR A 307 -3.65 31.34 -2.34
C TYR A 307 -3.74 31.12 -3.85
N LYS A 308 -3.94 29.86 -4.26
CA LYS A 308 -4.79 29.41 -5.37
C LYS A 308 -4.90 27.87 -5.28
N ASP A 309 -6.12 27.35 -5.15
CA ASP A 309 -6.45 25.93 -5.37
C ASP A 309 -6.07 24.91 -4.26
N LEU A 310 -6.16 25.31 -2.98
CA LEU A 310 -5.92 24.41 -1.84
C LEU A 310 -7.17 23.57 -1.49
N PHE A 311 -7.11 22.26 -1.74
CA PHE A 311 -8.09 21.29 -1.24
C PHE A 311 -7.54 20.56 -0.03
N HIS A 312 -8.16 20.75 1.14
CA HIS A 312 -7.86 19.97 2.34
C HIS A 312 -8.55 18.60 2.27
N VAL A 313 -8.15 17.73 1.35
CA VAL A 313 -8.70 16.36 1.29
C VAL A 313 -8.51 15.61 2.61
N PHE A 314 -7.46 15.94 3.34
CA PHE A 314 -7.17 15.39 4.68
C PHE A 314 -8.16 15.85 5.77
N MET A 315 -9.04 16.80 5.44
CA MET A 315 -10.17 17.24 6.25
C MET A 315 -11.53 16.77 5.71
N ASP A 316 -11.58 16.16 4.52
CA ASP A 316 -12.82 15.61 3.95
C ASP A 316 -13.23 14.35 4.71
N LYS A 317 -14.17 14.55 5.64
CA LYS A 317 -14.62 13.52 6.57
C LYS A 317 -15.34 12.36 5.88
N PHE A 318 -15.80 12.55 4.64
CA PHE A 318 -16.62 11.59 3.91
C PHE A 318 -15.79 10.70 3.00
N SER A 319 -14.70 11.25 2.47
CA SER A 319 -13.99 10.65 1.34
C SER A 319 -12.48 10.45 1.55
N ALA A 320 -11.93 10.80 2.73
CA ALA A 320 -10.57 10.44 3.08
C ALA A 320 -10.35 10.18 4.59
N ARG A 321 -9.28 9.43 4.90
CA ARG A 321 -8.86 9.04 6.26
C ARG A 321 -7.35 9.02 6.39
N THR A 322 -6.78 9.77 7.34
CA THR A 322 -5.38 9.63 7.75
C THR A 322 -5.30 8.82 9.04
N LEU A 323 -4.48 7.77 9.03
CA LEU A 323 -4.39 6.75 10.08
C LEU A 323 -2.92 6.44 10.41
N PRO A 324 -2.61 5.97 11.63
CA PRO A 324 -1.28 5.50 11.99
C PRO A 324 -1.00 4.12 11.38
N GLY A 325 0.26 3.90 11.04
CA GLY A 325 0.80 2.68 10.49
C GLY A 325 1.82 2.90 9.38
N VAL A 326 2.63 1.89 9.15
CA VAL A 326 3.70 1.83 8.16
C VAL A 326 3.31 0.85 7.05
N LEU A 327 3.60 1.22 5.80
CA LEU A 327 3.43 0.36 4.63
C LEU A 327 4.78 -0.06 4.04
N TYR A 328 4.82 -1.21 3.39
CA TYR A 328 5.97 -1.61 2.58
C TYR A 328 5.93 -0.91 1.21
N GLU A 329 6.80 0.08 1.00
CA GLU A 329 6.82 0.90 -0.23
C GLU A 329 7.03 0.09 -1.52
N ARG A 330 7.80 -1.01 -1.46
CA ARG A 330 8.23 -1.77 -2.65
C ARG A 330 7.40 -3.01 -2.94
N LEU A 331 6.41 -3.30 -2.09
CA LEU A 331 5.60 -4.50 -2.18
C LEU A 331 4.13 -4.13 -2.18
N SER A 332 3.34 -5.05 -2.73
CA SER A 332 1.89 -4.91 -2.75
C SER A 332 1.36 -4.85 -1.32
N SER A 333 0.80 -3.73 -0.89
CA SER A 333 0.16 -3.57 0.43
C SER A 333 -1.34 -3.36 0.33
N LEU A 334 -1.85 -3.12 -0.88
CA LEU A 334 -3.27 -2.92 -1.18
C LEU A 334 -3.75 -4.08 -2.07
N ALA A 335 -4.90 -4.68 -1.77
CA ALA A 335 -5.56 -5.63 -2.67
C ALA A 335 -7.08 -5.42 -2.58
N GLY A 336 -7.71 -5.05 -3.70
CA GLY A 336 -9.08 -4.54 -3.69
C GLY A 336 -9.19 -3.34 -2.74
N ASN A 337 -10.04 -3.45 -1.72
CA ASN A 337 -10.24 -2.42 -0.69
C ASN A 337 -9.57 -2.77 0.66
N LYS A 338 -8.69 -3.79 0.68
CA LYS A 338 -7.94 -4.20 1.87
C LYS A 338 -6.53 -3.66 1.83
N LEU A 339 -6.06 -3.16 2.97
CA LEU A 339 -4.73 -2.59 3.15
C LEU A 339 -4.03 -3.32 4.30
N LEU A 340 -2.83 -3.85 4.01
CA LEU A 340 -1.94 -4.44 4.99
C LEU A 340 -1.05 -3.35 5.58
N VAL A 341 -1.10 -3.21 6.90
CA VAL A 341 -0.42 -2.15 7.65
C VAL A 341 0.38 -2.78 8.78
N GLN A 342 1.61 -2.32 8.96
CA GLN A 342 2.41 -2.62 10.14
C GLN A 342 2.27 -1.48 11.16
N ASP A 343 2.14 -1.83 12.43
CA ASP A 343 2.18 -0.90 13.55
C ASP A 343 3.30 -1.31 14.51
N ASP A 344 4.10 -0.35 14.95
CA ASP A 344 5.22 -0.57 15.84
C ASP A 344 4.76 -0.21 17.26
N LEU A 345 4.76 -1.17 18.19
CA LEU A 345 4.49 -0.86 19.59
C LEU A 345 5.74 -0.27 20.25
N GLU A 346 5.60 0.93 20.82
CA GLU A 346 6.64 1.50 21.66
C GLU A 346 6.84 0.66 22.93
N TYR A 347 8.10 0.56 23.34
CA TYR A 347 8.68 -0.35 24.34
C TYR A 347 8.08 -0.33 25.76
N GLU A 348 7.07 0.50 26.05
CA GLU A 348 6.49 0.64 27.39
C GLU A 348 5.29 -0.28 27.68
N HIS A 349 4.82 -1.06 26.70
CA HIS A 349 3.75 -2.03 26.91
C HIS A 349 4.31 -3.38 27.40
N ASP A 350 3.95 -3.76 28.64
CA ASP A 350 4.31 -5.04 29.28
C ASP A 350 4.02 -6.23 28.35
N GLU A 351 5.07 -7.00 28.02
CA GLU A 351 5.02 -8.25 27.23
C GLU A 351 3.96 -9.24 27.77
N GLU A 352 3.60 -9.15 29.05
CA GLU A 352 2.60 -10.00 29.71
C GLU A 352 1.15 -9.73 29.25
N GLN A 353 0.81 -8.52 28.79
CA GLN A 353 -0.53 -8.21 28.26
C GLN A 353 -0.80 -8.89 26.92
N TYR A 354 0.27 -9.29 26.23
CA TYR A 354 0.27 -10.04 24.99
C TYR A 354 0.66 -11.52 25.26
N SER A 355 0.53 -12.04 26.48
CA SER A 355 0.93 -13.42 26.85
C SER A 355 0.25 -14.59 26.11
N GLY A 356 -0.70 -14.32 25.20
CA GLY A 356 -1.25 -15.30 24.25
C GLY A 356 -0.31 -15.68 23.09
N PHE A 357 0.77 -14.91 22.85
CA PHE A 357 1.70 -15.18 21.74
C PHE A 357 2.79 -16.16 22.16
N HIS A 358 2.57 -17.45 21.86
CA HIS A 358 3.64 -18.44 21.86
C HIS A 358 4.60 -18.15 20.70
N ASP A 359 5.60 -17.31 20.97
CA ASP A 359 6.94 -17.16 20.35
C ASP A 359 7.49 -15.72 20.38
N ALA A 360 7.07 -14.90 21.36
CA ALA A 360 7.87 -13.75 21.78
C ALA A 360 9.16 -14.23 22.46
N ARG A 361 10.15 -14.61 21.66
CA ARG A 361 11.53 -14.81 22.11
C ARG A 361 12.48 -14.23 21.08
N SER A 362 12.72 -12.94 21.17
CA SER A 362 14.04 -12.32 21.35
C SER A 362 13.89 -10.80 21.38
N PHE A 363 14.72 -10.14 22.18
CA PHE A 363 14.74 -8.71 22.43
C PHE A 363 14.55 -7.82 21.18
N GLY A 364 13.43 -7.09 21.12
CA GLY A 364 13.31 -5.76 20.49
C GLY A 364 12.33 -5.62 19.32
N GLU A 365 11.41 -4.65 19.45
CA GLU A 365 10.30 -4.31 18.54
C GLU A 365 9.20 -5.39 18.39
N PHE A 366 8.09 -5.23 19.12
CA PHE A 366 6.87 -6.01 18.87
C PHE A 366 6.11 -5.38 17.70
N ARG A 367 6.11 -6.04 16.54
CA ARG A 367 5.42 -5.57 15.33
C ARG A 367 4.03 -6.21 15.25
N ILE A 368 3.00 -5.39 15.16
CA ILE A 368 1.63 -5.86 14.94
C ILE A 368 1.27 -5.62 13.47
N LEU A 369 0.74 -6.64 12.82
CA LEU A 369 0.15 -6.51 11.50
C LEU A 369 -1.36 -6.31 11.63
N TYR A 370 -1.86 -5.27 10.97
CA TYR A 370 -3.28 -4.99 10.85
C TYR A 370 -3.72 -5.10 9.40
N LEU A 371 -4.91 -5.66 9.21
CA LEU A 371 -5.64 -5.56 7.96
C LEU A 371 -6.74 -4.52 8.12
N TYR A 372 -6.66 -3.47 7.31
CA TYR A 372 -7.73 -2.50 7.17
C TYR A 372 -8.60 -2.89 5.97
N ASP A 373 -9.92 -2.94 6.12
CA ASP A 373 -10.86 -3.15 5.00
C ASP A 373 -11.75 -1.91 4.86
N PHE A 374 -11.65 -1.25 3.72
CA PHE A 374 -12.39 -0.03 3.37
C PHE A 374 -13.60 -0.29 2.46
N ASP A 375 -14.02 -1.56 2.27
CA ASP A 375 -15.26 -1.89 1.56
C ASP A 375 -16.46 -1.24 2.29
N GLN A 376 -16.95 -0.13 1.73
CA GLN A 376 -18.02 0.65 2.37
C GLN A 376 -19.33 -0.14 2.43
N ASN A 377 -19.61 -1.03 1.47
CA ASN A 377 -20.82 -1.85 1.51
C ASN A 377 -20.77 -2.83 2.69
N ARG A 378 -19.62 -3.47 2.89
CA ARG A 378 -19.38 -4.37 4.01
C ARG A 378 -19.39 -3.65 5.34
N CYS A 379 -18.69 -2.53 5.45
CA CYS A 379 -18.64 -1.73 6.67
C CYS A 379 -20.04 -1.22 7.07
N ASN A 380 -20.84 -0.75 6.12
CA ASN A 380 -22.22 -0.32 6.38
C ASN A 380 -23.10 -1.48 6.88
N LYS A 381 -22.96 -2.68 6.30
CA LYS A 381 -23.68 -3.86 6.78
C LYS A 381 -23.29 -4.23 8.21
N LEU A 382 -21.99 -4.22 8.54
CA LEU A 382 -21.52 -4.48 9.90
C LEU A 382 -22.09 -3.47 10.90
N ARG A 383 -22.10 -2.18 10.54
CA ARG A 383 -22.63 -1.11 11.40
C ARG A 383 -24.13 -1.27 11.70
N GLN A 384 -24.90 -1.85 10.78
CA GLN A 384 -26.34 -2.07 10.91
C GLN A 384 -26.71 -3.25 11.82
N LEU A 385 -25.74 -4.06 12.27
CA LEU A 385 -26.00 -5.20 13.14
C LEU A 385 -26.53 -4.74 14.51
N SER A 386 -27.56 -5.41 15.00
CA SER A 386 -28.18 -5.14 16.30
C SER A 386 -27.20 -5.41 17.46
N PRO A 387 -27.06 -4.48 18.43
CA PRO A 387 -26.10 -4.64 19.52
C PRO A 387 -26.29 -5.89 20.38
N ASP A 388 -27.55 -6.22 20.72
CA ASP A 388 -27.84 -7.24 21.73
C ASP A 388 -27.94 -8.67 21.17
N SER A 389 -27.99 -8.86 19.84
CA SER A 389 -28.08 -10.20 19.25
C SER A 389 -27.06 -10.45 18.14
N GLU A 390 -27.05 -9.63 17.08
CA GLU A 390 -26.25 -9.93 15.89
C GLU A 390 -24.76 -9.66 16.12
N ARG A 391 -24.41 -8.58 16.83
CA ARG A 391 -23.01 -8.30 17.19
C ARG A 391 -22.45 -9.34 18.16
N ALA A 392 -23.26 -9.82 19.10
CA ALA A 392 -22.86 -10.87 20.04
C ALA A 392 -22.61 -12.22 19.35
N ASP A 393 -23.48 -12.61 18.42
CA ASP A 393 -23.28 -13.79 17.57
C ASP A 393 -21.99 -13.67 16.73
N LEU A 394 -21.79 -12.50 16.10
CA LEU A 394 -20.59 -12.24 15.30
C LEU A 394 -19.30 -12.35 16.13
N ALA A 395 -19.28 -11.76 17.33
CA ALA A 395 -18.15 -11.86 18.24
C ALA A 395 -17.88 -13.31 18.67
N ALA A 396 -18.92 -14.10 18.93
CA ALA A 396 -18.78 -15.51 19.26
C ALA A 396 -18.17 -16.31 18.10
N ARG A 397 -18.63 -16.08 16.86
CA ARG A 397 -18.09 -16.72 15.66
C ARG A 397 -16.64 -16.33 15.37
N LEU A 398 -16.28 -15.06 15.56
CA LEU A 398 -14.89 -14.59 15.46
C LEU A 398 -14.00 -15.30 16.47
N LYS A 399 -14.45 -15.39 17.74
CA LYS A 399 -13.71 -16.05 18.83
C LYS A 399 -13.56 -17.55 18.62
N GLU A 400 -14.58 -18.21 18.07
CA GLU A 400 -14.54 -19.64 17.72
C GLU A 400 -13.46 -19.92 16.67
N ARG A 401 -13.31 -19.04 15.67
CA ARG A 401 -12.28 -19.17 14.62
C ARG A 401 -10.89 -18.79 15.10
N ASN A 402 -10.81 -17.71 15.86
CA ASN A 402 -9.58 -17.19 16.41
C ASN A 402 -9.85 -16.68 17.84
N PRO A 403 -9.40 -17.40 18.88
CA PRO A 403 -9.52 -16.96 20.27
C PRO A 403 -8.93 -15.56 20.52
N ASP A 404 -7.92 -15.20 19.74
CA ASP A 404 -7.19 -13.94 19.81
C ASP A 404 -7.71 -12.89 18.81
N ALA A 405 -8.85 -13.14 18.15
CA ALA A 405 -9.46 -12.18 17.24
C ALA A 405 -9.65 -10.84 17.94
N ARG A 406 -9.21 -9.77 17.27
CA ARG A 406 -9.44 -8.38 17.66
C ARG A 406 -9.83 -7.60 16.41
N VAL A 407 -11.10 -7.22 16.35
CA VAL A 407 -11.71 -6.53 15.21
C VAL A 407 -12.35 -5.25 15.71
N THR A 408 -11.95 -4.12 15.15
CA THR A 408 -12.60 -2.83 15.40
C THR A 408 -13.32 -2.39 14.13
N VAL A 409 -14.62 -2.12 14.20
CA VAL A 409 -15.40 -1.47 13.15
C VAL A 409 -15.45 0.02 13.45
N VAL A 410 -14.76 0.83 12.66
CA VAL A 410 -14.56 2.25 12.95
C VAL A 410 -15.52 3.12 12.17
N SER A 411 -16.23 4.01 12.87
CA SER A 411 -17.14 4.98 12.25
C SER A 411 -16.86 6.45 12.58
N ARG A 412 -16.01 6.74 13.57
CA ARG A 412 -15.62 8.12 13.96
C ARG A 412 -14.41 8.63 13.19
N MET A 413 -14.02 9.88 13.46
CA MET A 413 -12.83 10.51 12.88
C MET A 413 -11.75 10.62 13.95
N PHE A 414 -10.58 10.02 13.71
CA PHE A 414 -9.37 10.40 14.44
C PHE A 414 -8.86 11.71 13.85
N TYR A 415 -8.81 12.77 14.65
CA TYR A 415 -8.05 13.96 14.26
C TYR A 415 -6.60 13.77 14.70
N MET A 416 -5.84 13.01 13.91
CA MET A 416 -4.43 12.84 14.22
C MET A 416 -3.65 14.06 13.72
N GLY A 417 -3.65 15.13 14.51
CA GLY A 417 -2.64 16.19 14.44
C GLY A 417 -1.25 15.61 14.70
N ILE A 418 -0.18 16.31 14.32
CA ILE A 418 1.18 15.78 14.45
C ILE A 418 1.77 16.05 15.83
N GLU A 419 1.44 17.18 16.47
CA GLU A 419 2.02 17.53 17.77
C GLU A 419 1.39 16.79 18.95
N GLU A 420 0.15 16.32 18.82
CA GLU A 420 -0.52 15.47 19.82
C GLU A 420 -1.48 14.52 19.09
N ALA A 421 -1.45 13.23 19.43
CA ALA A 421 -2.52 12.28 19.09
C ALA A 421 -3.77 12.63 19.90
N MET A 422 -4.38 13.78 19.62
CA MET A 422 -5.66 14.14 20.19
C MET A 422 -6.74 13.57 19.29
N ASP A 423 -7.18 12.36 19.63
CA ASP A 423 -8.44 11.75 19.19
C ASP A 423 -9.62 12.65 19.59
N THR A 424 -9.78 13.75 18.84
CA THR A 424 -10.68 14.85 19.18
C THR A 424 -11.35 15.33 17.92
N GLU A 425 -12.67 15.30 17.90
CA GLU A 425 -13.41 15.96 16.84
C GLU A 425 -13.44 17.48 17.13
N LYS A 426 -12.82 18.30 16.26
CA LYS A 426 -12.94 19.78 16.35
C LYS A 426 -14.40 20.19 16.16
N ASP A 427 -14.88 21.08 17.05
CA ASP A 427 -16.28 21.56 17.18
C ASP A 427 -17.31 20.47 17.52
N THR A 428 -17.11 19.81 18.66
CA THR A 428 -18.03 18.80 19.17
C THR A 428 -19.03 19.33 20.18
N SER A 429 -20.26 18.80 20.11
CA SER A 429 -21.25 19.01 21.15
C SER A 429 -20.80 18.34 22.46
N PRO A 430 -21.33 18.73 23.63
CA PRO A 430 -20.95 18.13 24.91
C PRO A 430 -21.05 16.60 24.94
N GLU A 431 -22.00 16.02 24.20
CA GLU A 431 -22.18 14.58 24.07
C GLU A 431 -21.00 13.89 23.40
N TRP A 432 -20.41 14.53 22.38
CA TRP A 432 -19.23 14.03 21.70
C TRP A 432 -17.97 14.21 22.55
N ALA A 433 -17.81 15.35 23.22
CA ALA A 433 -16.67 15.58 24.11
C ALA A 433 -16.62 14.54 25.26
N GLU A 434 -17.77 14.18 25.82
CA GLU A 434 -17.86 13.11 26.82
C GLU A 434 -17.59 11.73 26.21
N HIS A 435 -18.10 11.45 25.01
CA HIS A 435 -17.85 10.19 24.32
C HIS A 435 -16.36 9.97 24.02
N ASP A 436 -15.67 10.97 23.46
CA ASP A 436 -14.24 10.92 23.16
C ASP A 436 -13.41 10.72 24.44
N ARG A 437 -13.78 11.42 25.53
CA ARG A 437 -13.16 11.22 26.84
C ARG A 437 -13.31 9.78 27.34
N GLN A 438 -14.49 9.16 27.20
CA GLN A 438 -14.70 7.78 27.63
C GLN A 438 -13.86 6.79 26.81
N LEU A 439 -13.72 7.03 25.50
CA LEU A 439 -12.87 6.21 24.63
C LEU A 439 -11.39 6.37 25.01
N TRP A 440 -10.92 7.59 25.26
CA TRP A 440 -9.57 7.84 25.76
C TRP A 440 -9.30 7.14 27.09
N LEU A 441 -10.19 7.28 28.07
CA LEU A 441 -10.07 6.60 29.38
C LEU A 441 -10.05 5.07 29.22
N THR A 442 -10.87 4.53 28.33
CA THR A 442 -10.92 3.10 28.05
C THR A 442 -9.60 2.63 27.41
N ASN A 443 -9.04 3.39 26.47
CA ASN A 443 -7.77 3.08 25.83
C ASN A 443 -6.58 3.20 26.79
N GLU A 444 -6.57 4.21 27.67
CA GLU A 444 -5.60 4.30 28.76
C GLU A 444 -5.69 3.10 29.70
N ALA A 445 -6.90 2.72 30.12
CA ALA A 445 -7.12 1.57 30.99
C ALA A 445 -6.66 0.27 30.33
N ARG A 446 -6.91 0.11 29.02
CA ARG A 446 -6.39 -1.02 28.22
C ARG A 446 -4.87 -1.03 28.20
N GLY A 447 -4.22 0.10 27.94
CA GLY A 447 -2.75 0.21 27.95
C GLY A 447 -2.12 -0.14 29.31
N LYS A 448 -2.83 0.14 30.41
CA LYS A 448 -2.44 -0.21 31.79
C LYS A 448 -2.84 -1.65 32.18
N GLY A 449 -3.53 -2.40 31.32
CA GLY A 449 -4.02 -3.75 31.62
C GLY A 449 -5.22 -3.80 32.57
N GLU A 450 -5.84 -2.64 32.84
CA GLU A 450 -6.99 -2.48 33.73
C GLU A 450 -8.32 -2.79 33.02
N ALA A 451 -8.32 -2.85 31.69
CA ALA A 451 -9.48 -3.18 30.86
C ALA A 451 -9.11 -4.17 29.75
N GLU A 452 -10.05 -5.08 29.43
CA GLU A 452 -9.86 -6.07 28.36
C GLU A 452 -10.08 -5.46 26.97
N PHE A 453 -9.34 -5.98 25.99
CA PHE A 453 -9.62 -5.75 24.57
C PHE A 453 -10.74 -6.69 24.11
N PRO A 454 -11.90 -6.17 23.66
CA PRO A 454 -12.98 -7.01 23.17
C PRO A 454 -12.59 -7.70 21.86
N VAL A 455 -13.23 -8.84 21.57
CA VAL A 455 -13.06 -9.55 20.29
C VAL A 455 -13.55 -8.71 19.11
N LEU A 456 -14.68 -8.04 19.30
CA LEU A 456 -15.33 -7.19 18.31
C LEU A 456 -15.74 -5.88 18.98
N GLU A 457 -15.24 -4.78 18.46
CA GLU A 457 -15.52 -3.43 18.92
C GLU A 457 -16.20 -2.64 17.82
N PHE A 458 -17.25 -1.90 18.17
CA PHE A 458 -17.87 -0.93 17.28
C PHE A 458 -17.61 0.46 17.84
N ASP A 459 -16.97 1.28 17.03
CA ASP A 459 -16.69 2.66 17.33
C ASP A 459 -17.87 3.52 16.86
N ASP A 460 -19.03 3.29 17.48
CA ASP A 460 -20.28 3.95 17.14
C ASP A 460 -20.31 5.40 17.66
N PRO A 461 -20.94 6.33 16.93
CA PRO A 461 -21.12 7.69 17.43
C PRO A 461 -22.01 7.72 18.69
N PRO A 462 -22.04 8.84 19.43
CA PRO A 462 -22.98 9.03 20.53
C PRO A 462 -24.41 8.70 20.12
N LYS A 463 -25.18 8.13 21.05
CA LYS A 463 -26.54 7.63 20.78
C LYS A 463 -27.42 8.72 20.13
N GLY A 464 -28.02 8.39 18.99
CA GLY A 464 -28.88 9.30 18.24
C GLY A 464 -28.16 10.18 17.21
N HIS A 465 -26.83 10.06 17.09
CA HIS A 465 -26.05 10.74 16.05
C HIS A 465 -25.75 9.80 14.87
N ASN A 466 -25.68 10.37 13.67
CA ASN A 466 -25.20 9.67 12.48
C ASN A 466 -23.79 10.17 12.12
N SER A 467 -22.90 9.25 11.77
CA SER A 467 -21.58 9.55 11.22
C SER A 467 -21.60 9.27 9.71
N PRO A 468 -21.68 10.29 8.84
CA PRO A 468 -21.71 10.10 7.39
C PRO A 468 -20.32 9.83 6.78
N ARG A 469 -19.37 9.32 7.57
CA ARG A 469 -17.94 9.33 7.26
C ARG A 469 -17.47 8.02 6.62
N MET A 470 -16.28 8.03 5.99
CA MET A 470 -15.65 6.81 5.47
C MET A 470 -15.42 5.81 6.61
N LEU A 471 -15.96 4.61 6.45
CA LEU A 471 -15.86 3.52 7.44
C LEU A 471 -14.70 2.59 7.10
N TYR A 472 -14.18 1.90 8.11
CA TYR A 472 -13.26 0.79 7.88
C TYR A 472 -13.36 -0.24 9.00
N THR A 473 -12.99 -1.48 8.72
CA THR A 473 -12.68 -2.46 9.75
C THR A 473 -11.18 -2.54 9.93
N ARG A 474 -10.69 -2.63 11.16
CA ARG A 474 -9.30 -2.93 11.50
C ARG A 474 -9.27 -4.27 12.22
N SER A 475 -8.69 -5.27 11.56
CA SER A 475 -8.49 -6.61 12.13
C SER A 475 -7.03 -6.83 12.45
N MET A 476 -6.73 -7.21 13.68
CA MET A 476 -5.38 -7.66 14.07
C MET A 476 -5.10 -9.02 13.45
N LEU A 477 -3.94 -9.16 12.82
CA LEU A 477 -3.53 -10.40 12.18
C LEU A 477 -2.76 -11.28 13.17
N CYS A 478 -3.19 -12.53 13.31
CA CYS A 478 -2.55 -13.57 14.10
C CYS A 478 -1.95 -14.61 13.17
N LEU A 479 -0.75 -14.33 12.65
CA LEU A 479 -0.05 -15.25 11.76
C LEU A 479 0.76 -16.25 12.61
N PRO A 480 0.54 -17.58 12.47
CA PRO A 480 1.11 -18.59 13.36
C PRO A 480 2.61 -18.86 13.12
N LYS A 481 3.20 -18.25 12.09
CA LYS A 481 4.61 -18.36 11.73
C LYS A 481 5.05 -17.00 11.20
N ILE A 482 5.81 -16.26 12.01
CA ILE A 482 6.47 -15.01 11.63
C ILE A 482 7.92 -15.16 12.11
N ARG A 483 8.88 -14.70 11.30
CA ARG A 483 10.29 -14.56 11.68
C ARG A 483 10.63 -13.08 11.73
N GLU A 484 11.65 -12.72 12.49
CA GLU A 484 12.10 -11.32 12.60
C GLU A 484 12.68 -10.81 11.26
N GLY A 485 12.41 -9.55 10.90
CA GLY A 485 13.02 -8.86 9.75
C GLY A 485 12.32 -8.99 8.39
N GLN A 486 11.01 -9.28 8.37
CA GLN A 486 10.32 -9.74 7.16
C GLN A 486 9.71 -8.65 6.28
N GLN A 487 9.55 -8.99 5.01
CA GLN A 487 8.82 -8.21 4.02
C GLN A 487 7.52 -8.93 3.66
N PHE A 488 6.40 -8.23 3.83
CA PHE A 488 5.08 -8.78 3.56
C PHE A 488 4.47 -8.18 2.29
N ALA A 489 3.74 -8.99 1.55
CA ALA A 489 2.91 -8.57 0.43
C ALA A 489 1.48 -9.08 0.60
N LEU A 490 0.51 -8.25 0.23
CA LEU A 490 -0.91 -8.57 0.21
C LEU A 490 -1.34 -8.97 -1.21
N THR A 491 -2.13 -10.02 -1.30
CA THR A 491 -2.80 -10.47 -2.53
C THR A 491 -4.31 -10.48 -2.33
N THR A 492 -5.06 -10.91 -3.35
CA THR A 492 -6.52 -11.05 -3.25
C THR A 492 -6.94 -12.08 -2.19
N SER A 493 -6.19 -13.19 -2.02
CA SER A 493 -6.58 -14.29 -1.11
C SER A 493 -5.59 -14.57 0.02
N ALA A 494 -4.41 -13.93 0.05
CA ALA A 494 -3.34 -14.27 0.98
C ALA A 494 -2.48 -13.07 1.42
N ILE A 495 -1.78 -13.29 2.52
CA ILE A 495 -0.62 -12.49 2.92
C ILE A 495 0.62 -13.34 2.70
N ILE A 496 1.57 -12.80 1.94
CA ILE A 496 2.81 -13.45 1.55
C ILE A 496 3.92 -12.89 2.42
N GLU A 497 4.55 -13.77 3.20
CA GLU A 497 5.85 -13.53 3.76
C GLU A 497 6.90 -14.01 2.74
N LEU A 498 7.68 -13.08 2.20
CA LEU A 498 8.68 -13.42 1.18
C LEU A 498 9.83 -14.24 1.78
N PRO A 499 10.33 -15.28 1.07
CA PRO A 499 11.48 -16.04 1.53
C PRO A 499 12.76 -15.19 1.48
N THR A 500 13.74 -15.57 2.28
CA THR A 500 15.10 -15.05 2.19
C THR A 500 16.00 -16.10 1.53
N HIS A 501 17.24 -15.73 1.22
CA HIS A 501 18.23 -16.66 0.69
C HIS A 501 18.66 -17.73 1.71
N GLU A 502 18.28 -17.59 2.99
CA GLU A 502 18.66 -18.51 4.06
C GLU A 502 17.49 -19.36 4.56
N ALA A 503 16.23 -18.97 4.29
CA ALA A 503 15.09 -19.73 4.76
C ALA A 503 13.76 -19.41 4.04
N ASP A 504 12.93 -20.46 3.95
CA ASP A 504 11.56 -20.46 3.41
C ASP A 504 10.70 -19.33 3.99
N GLY A 505 9.88 -18.70 3.15
CA GLY A 505 8.82 -17.78 3.54
C GLY A 505 7.52 -18.54 3.81
N TYR A 506 6.40 -17.81 3.88
CA TYR A 506 5.09 -18.42 4.08
C TYR A 506 4.00 -17.74 3.27
N VAL A 507 3.02 -18.54 2.86
CA VAL A 507 1.75 -18.07 2.30
C VAL A 507 0.68 -18.27 3.37
N HIS A 508 0.17 -17.17 3.92
CA HIS A 508 -0.94 -17.14 4.87
C HIS A 508 -2.23 -16.97 4.07
N TYR A 509 -2.90 -18.08 3.75
CA TYR A 509 -4.07 -18.09 2.88
C TYR A 509 -5.36 -17.88 3.68
N PHE A 510 -6.14 -16.88 3.29
CA PHE A 510 -7.40 -16.49 3.94
C PHE A 510 -8.65 -16.88 3.12
N GLY A 511 -8.49 -17.35 1.88
CA GLY A 511 -9.61 -17.70 1.00
C GLY A 511 -9.90 -16.63 -0.06
N GLU A 512 -10.39 -17.06 -1.21
CA GLU A 512 -11.02 -16.18 -2.21
C GLU A 512 -12.36 -15.65 -1.69
N GLU A 513 -12.68 -14.37 -1.93
CA GLU A 513 -13.94 -13.72 -1.54
C GLU A 513 -15.03 -13.72 -2.62
#